data_AF-A0A7S1PJI1-F1
#
_entry.id   AF-A0A7S1PJI1-F1
#
_cell.length_a   1.000
_cell.length_b   1.000
_cell.length_c   1.000
_cell.angle_alpha   90.00
_cell.angle_beta   90.00
_cell.angle_gamma   90.00
#
_symmetry.space_group_name_H-M   'P 1'
#
loop_
_entity.id
_entity.type
_entity.pdbx_description
1 polymer ?
#
loop_
_entity_poly.entity_id
_entity_poly.type
_entity_poly.pdbx_seq_one_letter_code
_entity_poly.pdbx_strand_id
1 'polypeptide(L)'
;EMKSPALPGGPASESKQTLAKLLQRINECTRGTEATLATCRDSREKAVRKAEARKKLAKLEATFDKYDGDKDGILNRNEIKKFAKGEFDFSIANIAVDTIWKVLVDDGEKGIKKESFQRLKYAIGIAREKVKDAERKAAREAREKELAKLKSESEEKIKDAEKSVDAAGELVDKAEEQANPLLTKGKTMLSADMLKLADEVAEAVKEAREEAVKAKKEAVDLADGVDKDLQVWIAAEIKKLEEKMSRYDQRLTRSSNLASRFRDEAKIKEGDELYALEKRAIDTIKNHKRVNKLSNEDMFADIDTNKDGKIDESEFIAFFKRCEKMPKADKKEEDGNAAEDEPEMSEEDLRKAFTSLDEDSEDAIAKEKFVNVIRVFMKVSKDTVITTGISIKESKTLRRLDLGEVVEILEGPTKEDTVDVLRVKAKVMKDDIEGWITLAGNQGTVFLEDGGHLFKVVKDTILTESFELDGGGSKDATRKLKDTTRKLKEGEIVEVREWARKEEKSGLMRMKCKVKSDGMTGWVTTVGNQGTLYMEVM
;
A
#
# COMPACT_ATOMS: atom_id res chain seq x y z
N GLU A 1 52.98 -71.40 34.50
CA GLU A 1 53.87 -72.54 34.74
C GLU A 1 54.15 -73.24 33.41
N MET A 2 55.38 -73.16 32.92
CA MET A 2 55.92 -74.08 31.93
C MET A 2 57.23 -74.60 32.51
N LYS A 3 57.26 -75.87 32.92
CA LYS A 3 58.44 -76.52 33.49
C LYS A 3 59.49 -76.66 32.38
N SER A 4 60.62 -75.97 32.51
CA SER A 4 61.81 -76.29 31.72
C SER A 4 62.33 -77.67 32.13
N PRO A 5 62.71 -78.54 31.18
CA PRO A 5 63.26 -79.86 31.48
C PRO A 5 64.59 -79.69 32.23
N ALA A 6 64.73 -80.39 33.36
CA ALA A 6 66.00 -80.48 34.05
C ALA A 6 67.02 -81.21 33.16
N LEU A 7 68.12 -80.53 32.82
CA LEU A 7 69.32 -81.19 32.31
C LEU A 7 69.86 -82.11 33.43
N PRO A 8 70.03 -83.43 33.19
CA PRO A 8 70.49 -84.34 34.24
C PRO A 8 71.95 -84.03 34.58
N GLY A 9 72.24 -83.59 35.83
CA GLY A 9 73.60 -83.58 36.37
C GLY A 9 74.05 -82.44 37.29
N GLY A 10 73.23 -81.42 37.62
CA GLY A 10 73.67 -80.35 38.54
C GLY A 10 72.54 -79.73 39.38
N PRO A 11 72.80 -79.32 40.65
CA PRO A 11 71.77 -78.87 41.58
C PRO A 11 71.13 -77.54 41.16
N ALA A 12 69.79 -77.51 41.02
CA ALA A 12 68.97 -76.39 40.52
C ALA A 12 69.06 -75.05 41.32
N SER A 13 69.83 -75.02 42.42
CA SER A 13 70.06 -73.85 43.28
C SER A 13 71.13 -72.90 42.71
N GLU A 14 72.23 -73.44 42.19
CA GLU A 14 73.37 -72.63 41.72
C GLU A 14 73.07 -71.93 40.38
N SER A 15 72.30 -72.57 39.49
CA SER A 15 71.95 -71.99 38.19
C SER A 15 71.04 -70.75 38.33
N LYS A 16 70.11 -70.74 39.29
CA LYS A 16 69.24 -69.57 39.56
C LYS A 16 70.03 -68.40 40.16
N GLN A 17 70.94 -68.67 41.10
CA GLN A 17 71.82 -67.63 41.66
C GLN A 17 72.78 -67.06 40.61
N THR A 18 73.29 -67.91 39.72
CA THR A 18 74.15 -67.47 38.61
C THR A 18 73.38 -66.62 37.61
N LEU A 19 72.15 -67.02 37.25
CA LEU A 19 71.28 -66.22 36.39
C LEU A 19 70.94 -64.86 37.02
N ALA A 20 70.65 -64.80 38.33
CA ALA A 20 70.40 -63.54 39.03
C ALA A 20 71.62 -62.60 39.00
N LYS A 21 72.84 -63.15 39.23
CA LYS A 21 74.09 -62.38 39.11
C LYS A 21 74.35 -61.90 37.68
N LEU A 22 74.04 -62.72 36.67
CA LEU A 22 74.15 -62.34 35.27
C LEU A 22 73.15 -61.24 34.90
N LEU A 23 71.90 -61.33 35.36
CA LEU A 23 70.89 -60.28 35.15
C LEU A 23 71.25 -58.97 35.85
N GLN A 24 71.79 -59.04 37.07
CA GLN A 24 72.31 -57.87 37.77
C GLN A 24 73.46 -57.23 36.97
N ARG A 25 74.40 -58.03 36.49
CA ARG A 25 75.52 -57.54 35.68
C ARG A 25 75.08 -56.98 34.33
N ILE A 26 74.06 -57.58 33.70
CA ILE A 26 73.43 -57.04 32.49
C ILE A 26 72.82 -55.66 32.80
N ASN A 27 72.06 -55.52 33.87
CA ASN A 27 71.47 -54.24 34.26
C ASN A 27 72.52 -53.17 34.60
N GLU A 28 73.60 -53.54 35.28
CA GLU A 28 74.74 -52.65 35.56
C GLU A 28 75.45 -52.22 34.27
N CYS A 29 75.71 -53.14 33.35
CA CYS A 29 76.27 -52.85 32.04
C CYS A 29 75.34 -51.97 31.19
N THR A 30 74.03 -52.23 31.19
CA THR A 30 73.04 -51.41 30.47
C THR A 30 73.01 -49.98 31.03
N ARG A 31 72.93 -49.82 32.36
CA ARG A 31 72.98 -48.49 33.01
C ARG A 31 74.30 -47.76 32.75
N GLY A 32 75.42 -48.47 32.80
CA GLY A 32 76.73 -47.90 32.48
C GLY A 32 76.83 -47.44 31.03
N THR A 33 76.24 -48.20 30.11
CA THR A 33 76.18 -47.86 28.67
C THR A 33 75.30 -46.64 28.44
N GLU A 34 74.10 -46.60 29.04
CA GLU A 34 73.19 -45.45 28.94
C GLU A 34 73.79 -44.16 29.51
N ALA A 35 74.43 -44.23 30.68
CA ALA A 35 75.10 -43.08 31.30
C ALA A 35 76.26 -42.55 30.45
N THR A 36 77.03 -43.46 29.84
CA THR A 36 78.12 -43.11 28.92
C THR A 36 77.57 -42.46 27.66
N LEU A 37 76.52 -43.03 27.05
CA LEU A 37 75.86 -42.46 25.88
C LEU A 37 75.28 -41.08 26.15
N ALA A 38 74.66 -40.85 27.32
CA ALA A 38 74.18 -39.53 27.74
C ALA A 38 75.34 -38.53 27.85
N THR A 39 76.43 -38.90 28.53
CA THR A 39 77.63 -38.05 28.67
C THR A 39 78.28 -37.72 27.32
N CYS A 40 78.35 -38.68 26.40
CA CYS A 40 78.84 -38.47 25.04
C CYS A 40 77.93 -37.50 24.26
N ARG A 41 76.61 -37.62 24.38
CA ARG A 41 75.64 -36.70 23.75
C ARG A 41 75.81 -35.27 24.27
N ASP A 42 75.89 -35.08 25.59
CA ASP A 42 76.07 -33.77 26.22
C ASP A 42 77.41 -33.13 25.83
N SER A 43 78.47 -33.93 25.81
CA SER A 43 79.81 -33.45 25.42
C SER A 43 79.85 -33.04 23.95
N ARG A 44 79.21 -33.84 23.07
CA ARG A 44 79.05 -33.50 21.65
C ARG A 44 78.27 -32.20 21.49
N GLU A 45 77.14 -32.05 22.18
CA GLU A 45 76.33 -30.85 22.10
C GLU A 45 77.08 -29.60 22.59
N LYS A 46 77.78 -29.68 23.72
CA LYS A 46 78.65 -28.59 24.21
C LYS A 46 79.74 -28.22 23.20
N ALA A 47 80.37 -29.22 22.58
CA ALA A 47 81.41 -28.99 21.57
C ALA A 47 80.86 -28.32 20.31
N VAL A 48 79.71 -28.78 19.81
CA VAL A 48 79.02 -28.18 18.65
C VAL A 48 78.62 -26.74 18.95
N ARG A 49 77.96 -26.47 20.09
CA ARG A 49 77.60 -25.10 20.51
C ARG A 49 78.82 -24.19 20.62
N LYS A 50 79.94 -24.68 21.17
CA LYS A 50 81.20 -23.91 21.26
C LYS A 50 81.81 -23.63 19.89
N ALA A 51 81.79 -24.60 18.98
CA ALA A 51 82.27 -24.41 17.61
C ALA A 51 81.43 -23.37 16.85
N GLU A 52 80.11 -23.40 16.98
CA GLU A 52 79.21 -22.40 16.40
C GLU A 52 79.40 -21.00 17.02
N ALA A 53 79.57 -20.91 18.35
CA ALA A 53 79.86 -19.65 19.02
C ALA A 53 81.18 -19.03 18.53
N ARG A 54 82.24 -19.84 18.35
CA ARG A 54 83.51 -19.39 17.77
C ARG A 54 83.36 -18.89 16.34
N LYS A 55 82.58 -19.58 15.50
CA LYS A 55 82.27 -19.11 14.13
C LYS A 55 81.53 -17.76 14.15
N LYS A 56 80.58 -17.57 15.06
CA LYS A 56 79.85 -16.30 15.23
C LYS A 56 80.77 -15.18 15.72
N LEU A 57 81.65 -15.47 16.68
CA LEU A 57 82.65 -14.53 17.19
C LEU A 57 83.62 -14.10 16.09
N ALA A 58 84.21 -15.04 15.36
CA ALA A 58 85.13 -14.75 14.25
C ALA A 58 84.48 -13.87 13.16
N LYS A 59 83.20 -14.09 12.84
CA LYS A 59 82.45 -13.21 11.91
C LYS A 59 82.25 -11.80 12.48
N LEU A 60 81.93 -11.71 13.77
CA LEU A 60 81.79 -10.42 14.48
C LEU A 60 83.10 -9.65 14.46
N GLU A 61 84.21 -10.33 14.76
CA GLU A 61 85.56 -9.77 14.74
C GLU A 61 85.95 -9.32 13.33
N ALA A 62 85.74 -10.15 12.31
CA ALA A 62 86.00 -9.78 10.92
C ALA A 62 85.20 -8.55 10.47
N THR A 63 83.97 -8.38 10.99
CA THR A 63 83.17 -7.20 10.71
C THR A 63 83.71 -5.99 11.47
N PHE A 64 84.15 -6.14 12.72
CA PHE A 64 84.79 -5.05 13.46
C PHE A 64 86.05 -4.56 12.73
N ASP A 65 86.93 -5.49 12.39
CA ASP A 65 88.22 -5.22 11.73
C ASP A 65 88.03 -4.61 10.31
N LYS A 66 86.89 -4.85 9.66
CA LYS A 66 86.53 -4.22 8.37
C LYS A 66 86.24 -2.72 8.50
N TYR A 67 85.72 -2.28 9.65
CA TYR A 67 85.29 -0.89 9.87
C TYR A 67 86.23 -0.09 10.79
N ASP A 68 87.15 -0.76 11.48
CA ASP A 68 88.32 -0.17 12.17
C ASP A 68 89.37 0.22 11.12
N GLY A 69 89.32 1.48 10.66
CA GLY A 69 90.09 1.96 9.51
C GLY A 69 91.53 2.31 9.84
N ASP A 70 91.79 2.75 11.07
CA ASP A 70 93.12 3.06 11.60
C ASP A 70 93.77 1.88 12.34
N LYS A 71 93.03 0.77 12.53
CA LYS A 71 93.50 -0.49 13.14
C LYS A 71 93.98 -0.29 14.57
N ASP A 72 93.39 0.67 15.28
CA ASP A 72 93.72 0.98 16.67
C ASP A 72 92.97 0.09 17.67
N GLY A 73 92.08 -0.79 17.17
CA GLY A 73 91.30 -1.72 17.97
C GLY A 73 90.06 -1.10 18.63
N ILE A 74 89.71 0.15 18.28
CA ILE A 74 88.54 0.87 18.78
C ILE A 74 87.78 1.58 17.64
N LEU A 75 86.45 1.55 17.65
CA LEU A 75 85.67 2.26 16.63
C LEU A 75 85.41 3.71 17.05
N ASN A 76 85.89 4.66 16.24
CA ASN A 76 85.61 6.08 16.42
C ASN A 76 84.24 6.49 15.84
N ARG A 77 83.82 7.73 16.08
CA ARG A 77 82.49 8.25 15.68
C ARG A 77 82.22 8.18 14.17
N ASN A 78 83.24 8.38 13.35
CA ASN A 78 83.11 8.34 11.90
C ASN A 78 83.02 6.89 11.40
N GLU A 79 83.74 5.97 12.03
CA GLU A 79 83.66 4.54 11.74
C GLU A 79 82.34 3.94 12.17
N ILE A 80 81.77 4.37 13.31
CA ILE A 80 80.40 4.00 13.72
C ILE A 80 79.38 4.40 12.65
N LYS A 81 79.51 5.59 12.06
CA LYS A 81 78.63 6.04 10.95
C LYS A 81 78.83 5.21 9.69
N LYS A 82 80.08 4.92 9.31
CA LYS A 82 80.41 4.07 8.15
C LYS A 82 79.89 2.64 8.35
N PHE A 83 80.01 2.10 9.56
CA PHE A 83 79.48 0.80 9.93
C PHE A 83 77.96 0.77 9.86
N ALA A 84 77.27 1.77 10.43
CA ALA A 84 75.82 1.90 10.35
C ALA A 84 75.32 1.99 8.89
N LYS A 85 76.01 2.77 8.05
CA LYS A 85 75.66 2.91 6.63
C LYS A 85 76.00 1.66 5.81
N GLY A 86 77.16 1.04 6.06
CA GLY A 86 77.65 -0.08 5.27
C GLY A 86 76.96 -1.41 5.58
N GLU A 87 76.63 -1.68 6.84
CA GLU A 87 76.02 -2.96 7.24
C GLU A 87 74.50 -2.89 7.36
N PHE A 88 73.92 -1.71 7.57
CA PHE A 88 72.49 -1.55 7.83
C PHE A 88 71.77 -0.55 6.90
N ASP A 89 72.49 0.00 5.92
CA ASP A 89 72.05 1.09 5.03
C ASP A 89 71.46 2.29 5.78
N PHE A 90 71.93 2.52 7.01
CA PHE A 90 71.36 3.52 7.91
C PHE A 90 72.31 4.69 8.14
N SER A 91 71.87 5.87 7.70
CA SER A 91 72.55 7.14 7.99
C SER A 91 72.21 7.61 9.40
N ILE A 92 73.02 7.23 10.39
CA ILE A 92 72.79 7.58 11.79
C ILE A 92 73.06 9.08 12.06
N ALA A 93 72.10 9.76 12.69
CA ALA A 93 72.23 11.16 13.09
C ALA A 93 73.26 11.38 14.21
N ASN A 94 73.89 12.55 14.25
CA ASN A 94 74.92 12.88 15.27
C ASN A 94 74.41 12.69 16.71
N ILE A 95 73.17 13.09 16.98
CA ILE A 95 72.53 12.97 18.30
C ILE A 95 72.42 11.50 18.74
N ALA A 96 72.14 10.59 17.80
CA ALA A 96 72.09 9.15 18.10
C ALA A 96 73.49 8.59 18.33
N VAL A 97 74.49 9.04 17.57
CA VAL A 97 75.91 8.70 17.80
C VAL A 97 76.38 9.18 19.18
N ASP A 98 76.01 10.39 19.60
CA ASP A 98 76.32 10.94 20.93
C ASP A 98 75.73 10.09 22.05
N THR A 99 74.51 9.62 21.87
CA THR A 99 73.82 8.77 22.85
C THR A 99 74.48 7.40 22.95
N ILE A 100 74.84 6.79 21.82
CA ILE A 100 75.59 5.53 21.76
C ILE A 100 76.96 5.71 22.43
N TRP A 101 77.63 6.83 22.15
CA TRP A 101 78.94 7.17 22.72
C TRP A 101 78.90 7.23 24.24
N LYS A 102 77.93 7.96 24.81
CA LYS A 102 77.76 8.07 26.27
C LYS A 102 77.51 6.75 27.00
N VAL A 103 76.96 5.76 26.30
CA VAL A 103 76.56 4.47 26.90
C VAL A 103 77.63 3.39 26.73
N LEU A 104 78.43 3.45 25.65
CA LEU A 104 79.34 2.38 25.26
C LEU A 104 80.83 2.75 25.34
N VAL A 105 81.17 4.02 25.60
CA VAL A 105 82.53 4.49 25.77
C VAL A 105 82.73 4.90 27.23
N ASP A 106 83.70 4.28 27.89
CA ASP A 106 84.04 4.59 29.29
C ASP A 106 84.71 5.97 29.39
N ASP A 107 84.61 6.62 30.56
CA ASP A 107 85.15 7.97 30.79
C ASP A 107 86.67 8.01 30.54
N GLY A 108 87.09 8.83 29.56
CA GLY A 108 88.50 8.98 29.16
C GLY A 108 88.93 8.11 27.97
N GLU A 109 88.08 7.22 27.46
CA GLU A 109 88.38 6.40 26.28
C GLU A 109 88.01 7.09 24.96
N LYS A 110 88.71 6.70 23.88
CA LYS A 110 88.63 7.36 22.56
C LYS A 110 87.72 6.65 21.54
N GLY A 111 87.10 5.51 21.89
CA GLY A 111 86.29 4.73 20.95
C GLY A 111 85.68 3.47 21.55
N ILE A 112 84.85 2.76 20.76
CA ILE A 112 84.17 1.54 21.20
C ILE A 112 85.05 0.32 20.93
N LYS A 113 85.44 -0.39 21.98
CA LYS A 113 86.25 -1.61 21.90
C LYS A 113 85.50 -2.79 21.27
N LYS A 114 86.28 -3.78 20.82
CA LYS A 114 85.79 -5.03 20.21
C LYS A 114 84.81 -5.79 21.10
N GLU A 115 85.00 -5.81 22.42
CA GLU A 115 84.11 -6.49 23.37
C GLU A 115 82.70 -5.85 23.41
N SER A 116 82.63 -4.55 23.17
CA SER A 116 81.38 -3.77 23.16
C SER A 116 80.74 -3.69 21.77
N PHE A 117 81.35 -4.27 20.73
CA PHE A 117 80.86 -4.19 19.35
C PHE A 117 79.46 -4.80 19.15
N GLN A 118 79.15 -5.87 19.87
CA GLN A 118 77.82 -6.45 19.85
C GLN A 118 76.79 -5.49 20.48
N ARG A 119 77.16 -4.74 21.52
CA ARG A 119 76.32 -3.69 22.11
C ARG A 119 76.13 -2.51 21.16
N LEU A 120 77.15 -2.15 20.38
CA LEU A 120 77.05 -1.15 19.31
C LEU A 120 76.02 -1.57 18.25
N LYS A 121 76.04 -2.83 17.80
CA LYS A 121 75.04 -3.38 16.87
C LYS A 121 73.61 -3.22 17.43
N TYR A 122 73.39 -3.56 18.70
CA TYR A 122 72.09 -3.36 19.33
C TYR A 122 71.69 -1.88 19.40
N ALA A 123 72.61 -0.99 19.76
CA ALA A 123 72.34 0.44 19.89
C ALA A 123 72.00 1.10 18.54
N ILE A 124 72.69 0.72 17.47
CA ILE A 124 72.34 1.13 16.09
C ILE A 124 70.98 0.56 15.68
N GLY A 125 70.68 -0.69 16.05
CA GLY A 125 69.35 -1.28 15.85
C GLY A 125 68.23 -0.48 16.52
N ILE A 126 68.42 -0.07 17.78
CA ILE A 126 67.48 0.80 18.51
C ILE A 126 67.32 2.16 17.82
N ALA A 127 68.42 2.77 17.36
CA ALA A 127 68.37 4.05 16.65
C ALA A 127 67.58 3.96 15.33
N ARG A 128 67.73 2.86 14.58
CA ARG A 128 66.95 2.59 13.35
C ARG A 128 65.47 2.46 13.65
N GLU A 129 65.12 1.72 14.69
CA GLU A 129 63.72 1.51 15.06
C GLU A 129 63.06 2.81 15.55
N LYS A 130 63.79 3.65 16.31
CA LYS A 130 63.30 4.98 16.72
C LYS A 130 62.95 5.89 15.53
N VAL A 131 63.75 5.87 14.46
CA VAL A 131 63.44 6.65 13.24
C VAL A 131 62.19 6.10 12.55
N LYS A 132 62.10 4.78 12.36
CA LYS A 132 60.92 4.14 11.76
C LYS A 132 59.65 4.32 12.61
N ASP A 133 59.76 4.31 13.92
CA ASP A 133 58.63 4.58 14.83
C ASP A 133 58.18 6.03 14.75
N ALA A 134 59.10 6.98 14.61
CA ALA A 134 58.77 8.38 14.39
C ALA A 134 58.03 8.57 13.05
N GLU A 135 58.47 7.91 11.98
CA GLU A 135 57.78 7.91 10.67
C GLU A 135 56.39 7.27 10.76
N ARG A 136 56.25 6.10 11.41
CA ARG A 136 54.97 5.44 11.66
C ARG A 136 54.02 6.31 12.49
N LYS A 137 54.55 7.00 13.51
CA LYS A 137 53.80 7.94 14.34
C LYS A 137 53.31 9.13 13.53
N ALA A 138 54.19 9.76 12.75
CA ALA A 138 53.82 10.88 11.88
C ALA A 138 52.77 10.47 10.83
N ALA A 139 52.91 9.30 10.21
CA ALA A 139 51.93 8.77 9.26
C ALA A 139 50.56 8.51 9.92
N ARG A 140 50.56 7.96 11.15
CA ARG A 140 49.32 7.76 11.92
C ARG A 140 48.65 9.08 12.27
N GLU A 141 49.40 10.05 12.80
CA GLU A 141 48.87 11.38 13.14
C GLU A 141 48.33 12.12 11.91
N ALA A 142 48.99 11.99 10.75
CA ALA A 142 48.49 12.55 9.50
C ALA A 142 47.17 11.87 9.06
N ARG A 143 47.11 10.53 9.13
CA ARG A 143 45.91 9.76 8.81
C ARG A 143 44.75 10.06 9.77
N GLU A 144 45.01 10.19 11.07
CA GLU A 144 44.01 10.56 12.07
C GLU A 144 43.43 11.96 11.80
N LYS A 145 44.26 12.93 11.42
CA LYS A 145 43.79 14.28 11.03
C LYS A 145 42.97 14.26 9.75
N GLU A 146 43.38 13.49 8.74
CA GLU A 146 42.62 13.31 7.50
C GLU A 146 41.25 12.68 7.78
N LEU A 147 41.20 11.59 8.55
CA LEU A 147 39.97 10.92 8.94
C LEU A 147 39.05 11.83 9.77
N ALA A 148 39.60 12.64 10.67
CA ALA A 148 38.81 13.61 11.43
C ALA A 148 38.16 14.67 10.52
N LYS A 149 38.90 15.15 9.50
CA LYS A 149 38.36 16.10 8.53
C LYS A 149 37.25 15.47 7.69
N LEU A 150 37.49 14.29 7.12
CA LEU A 150 36.50 13.55 6.32
C LEU A 150 35.25 13.23 7.14
N LYS A 151 35.43 12.84 8.41
CA LYS A 151 34.30 12.59 9.31
C LYS A 151 33.46 13.84 9.53
N SER A 152 34.07 14.99 9.76
CA SER A 152 33.35 16.27 9.91
C SER A 152 32.58 16.65 8.64
N GLU A 153 33.18 16.48 7.46
CA GLU A 153 32.53 16.73 6.17
C GLU A 153 31.33 15.78 5.95
N SER A 154 31.47 14.52 6.35
CA SER A 154 30.37 13.55 6.33
C SER A 154 29.26 13.85 7.33
N GLU A 155 29.58 14.34 8.53
CA GLU A 155 28.59 14.73 9.56
C GLU A 155 27.67 15.85 9.06
N GLU A 156 28.19 16.81 8.29
CA GLU A 156 27.37 17.85 7.66
C GLU A 156 26.40 17.27 6.62
N LYS A 157 26.88 16.37 5.74
CA LYS A 157 26.03 15.69 4.76
C LYS A 157 24.93 14.84 5.43
N ILE A 158 25.27 14.15 6.52
CA ILE A 158 24.28 13.38 7.29
C ILE A 158 23.19 14.31 7.86
N LYS A 159 23.56 15.48 8.40
CA LYS A 159 22.58 16.44 8.90
C LYS A 159 21.67 16.98 7.81
N ASP A 160 22.19 17.22 6.62
CA ASP A 160 21.36 17.68 5.50
C ASP A 160 20.40 16.60 5.02
N ALA A 161 20.85 15.34 4.92
CA ALA A 161 19.98 14.20 4.65
C ALA A 161 18.92 14.01 5.76
N GLU A 162 19.29 14.20 7.04
CA GLU A 162 18.36 14.13 8.16
C GLU A 162 17.24 15.17 8.05
N LYS A 163 17.55 16.42 7.67
CA LYS A 163 16.53 17.45 7.43
C LYS A 163 15.55 17.04 6.32
N SER A 164 16.05 16.45 5.23
CA SER A 164 15.18 15.95 4.16
C SER A 164 14.28 14.80 4.64
N VAL A 165 14.79 13.90 5.49
CA VAL A 165 14.00 12.83 6.10
C VAL A 165 12.91 13.38 7.02
N ASP A 166 13.23 14.39 7.82
CA ASP A 166 12.28 15.02 8.73
C ASP A 166 11.20 15.81 7.95
N ALA A 167 11.59 16.54 6.90
CA ALA A 167 10.65 17.23 6.00
C ALA A 167 9.70 16.27 5.29
N ALA A 168 10.20 15.13 4.80
CA ALA A 168 9.35 14.06 4.27
C ALA A 168 8.39 13.52 5.34
N GLY A 169 8.84 13.40 6.59
CA GLY A 169 8.02 12.99 7.72
C GLY A 169 6.85 13.94 7.99
N GLU A 170 7.10 15.25 7.99
CA GLU A 170 6.06 16.27 8.17
C GLU A 170 4.98 16.20 7.06
N LEU A 171 5.40 15.97 5.81
CA LEU A 171 4.45 15.79 4.71
C LEU A 171 3.63 14.50 4.84
N VAL A 172 4.24 13.42 5.30
CA VAL A 172 3.52 12.16 5.59
C VAL A 172 2.48 12.38 6.70
N ASP A 173 2.85 13.09 7.76
CA ASP A 173 1.94 13.39 8.88
C ASP A 173 0.75 14.23 8.39
N LYS A 174 1.01 15.28 7.60
CA LYS A 174 -0.03 16.12 7.00
C LYS A 174 -0.98 15.32 6.10
N ALA A 175 -0.45 14.44 5.25
CA ALA A 175 -1.27 13.59 4.38
C ALA A 175 -2.17 12.62 5.19
N GLU A 176 -1.67 12.07 6.29
CA GLU A 176 -2.47 11.23 7.18
C GLU A 176 -3.56 12.02 7.94
N GLU A 177 -3.23 13.21 8.44
CA GLU A 177 -4.20 14.07 9.13
C GLU A 177 -5.39 14.44 8.23
N GLN A 178 -5.13 14.68 6.94
CA GLN A 178 -6.19 14.94 5.97
C GLN A 178 -6.98 13.68 5.59
N ALA A 179 -6.32 12.52 5.49
CA ALA A 179 -6.95 11.26 5.08
C ALA A 179 -7.80 10.59 6.18
N ASN A 180 -7.38 10.67 7.44
CA ASN A 180 -8.05 9.99 8.56
C ASN A 180 -9.54 10.37 8.76
N PRO A 181 -9.96 11.65 8.67
CA PRO A 181 -11.35 12.03 8.89
C PRO A 181 -12.28 11.80 7.69
N LEU A 182 -11.76 11.37 6.52
CA LEU A 182 -12.55 11.27 5.28
C LEU A 182 -13.83 10.46 5.46
N LEU A 183 -13.74 9.24 6.00
CA LEU A 183 -14.90 8.35 6.19
C LEU A 183 -16.00 8.95 7.08
N THR A 184 -15.62 9.77 8.05
CA THR A 184 -16.59 10.42 8.95
C THR A 184 -17.20 11.64 8.28
N LYS A 185 -16.39 12.46 7.59
CA LYS A 185 -16.83 13.67 6.89
C LYS A 185 -17.76 13.36 5.71
N GLY A 186 -17.52 12.26 4.98
CA GLY A 186 -18.33 11.87 3.81
C GLY A 186 -19.82 11.68 4.09
N LYS A 187 -20.17 11.33 5.32
CA LYS A 187 -21.57 11.14 5.72
C LYS A 187 -22.40 12.41 5.54
N THR A 188 -21.80 13.58 5.76
CA THR A 188 -22.51 14.87 5.76
C THR A 188 -22.14 15.79 4.59
N MET A 189 -21.06 15.49 3.85
CA MET A 189 -20.61 16.31 2.71
C MET A 189 -21.38 15.99 1.42
N LEU A 190 -21.55 16.95 0.52
CA LEU A 190 -22.04 16.68 -0.84
C LEU A 190 -20.99 15.93 -1.66
N SER A 191 -21.44 15.17 -2.66
CA SER A 191 -20.56 14.40 -3.56
C SER A 191 -19.44 15.24 -4.18
N ALA A 192 -19.76 16.44 -4.67
CA ALA A 192 -18.79 17.35 -5.27
C ALA A 192 -17.68 17.79 -4.31
N ASP A 193 -18.00 18.04 -3.04
CA ASP A 193 -17.00 18.42 -2.03
C ASP A 193 -16.21 17.21 -1.53
N MET A 194 -16.81 16.01 -1.54
CA MET A 194 -16.07 14.77 -1.29
C MET A 194 -15.00 14.54 -2.36
N LEU A 195 -15.31 14.75 -3.64
CA LEU A 195 -14.35 14.62 -4.74
C LEU A 195 -13.18 15.62 -4.60
N LYS A 196 -13.47 16.90 -4.34
CA LYS A 196 -12.43 17.92 -4.10
C LYS A 196 -11.49 17.53 -2.96
N LEU A 197 -12.05 17.13 -1.82
CA LEU A 197 -11.25 16.74 -0.65
C LEU A 197 -10.44 15.46 -0.91
N ALA A 198 -10.96 14.52 -1.70
CA ALA A 198 -10.20 13.34 -2.12
C ALA A 198 -9.00 13.70 -3.00
N ASP A 199 -9.15 14.68 -3.88
CA ASP A 199 -8.08 15.19 -4.75
C ASP A 199 -7.02 15.94 -3.96
N GLU A 200 -7.41 16.77 -2.99
CA GLU A 200 -6.49 17.43 -2.05
C GLU A 200 -5.64 16.40 -1.28
N VAL A 201 -6.27 15.35 -0.74
CA VAL A 201 -5.54 14.27 -0.04
C VAL A 201 -4.62 13.50 -0.98
N ALA A 202 -5.04 13.26 -2.23
CA ALA A 202 -4.22 12.54 -3.20
C ALA A 202 -2.99 13.33 -3.62
N GLU A 203 -3.11 14.66 -3.82
CA GLU A 203 -1.94 15.51 -4.07
C GLU A 203 -1.03 15.59 -2.84
N ALA A 204 -1.57 15.71 -1.62
CA ALA A 204 -0.75 15.66 -0.40
C ALA A 204 0.03 14.34 -0.26
N VAL A 205 -0.60 13.20 -0.57
CA VAL A 205 0.07 11.89 -0.61
C VAL A 205 1.16 11.85 -1.67
N LYS A 206 0.92 12.42 -2.86
CA LYS A 206 1.90 12.46 -3.95
C LYS A 206 3.12 13.31 -3.59
N GLU A 207 2.92 14.52 -3.07
CA GLU A 207 3.99 15.39 -2.58
C GLU A 207 4.85 14.67 -1.53
N ALA A 208 4.21 14.03 -0.54
CA ALA A 208 4.90 13.28 0.50
C ALA A 208 5.68 12.07 -0.05
N ARG A 209 5.17 11.38 -1.10
CA ARG A 209 5.88 10.28 -1.76
C ARG A 209 7.13 10.78 -2.50
N GLU A 210 7.00 11.88 -3.23
CA GLU A 210 8.12 12.47 -3.98
C GLU A 210 9.24 12.91 -3.04
N GLU A 211 8.90 13.59 -1.94
CA GLU A 211 9.91 14.02 -0.95
C GLU A 211 10.52 12.83 -0.20
N ALA A 212 9.73 11.81 0.15
CA ALA A 212 10.26 10.59 0.78
C ALA A 212 11.22 9.83 -0.15
N VAL A 213 10.96 9.78 -1.46
CA VAL A 213 11.87 9.17 -2.44
C VAL A 213 13.17 9.98 -2.55
N LYS A 214 13.08 11.31 -2.56
CA LYS A 214 14.24 12.21 -2.55
C LYS A 214 15.09 12.02 -1.29
N ALA A 215 14.48 12.07 -0.10
CA ALA A 215 15.17 11.86 1.17
C ALA A 215 15.85 10.48 1.26
N LYS A 216 15.17 9.44 0.75
CA LYS A 216 15.76 8.09 0.68
C LYS A 216 16.98 8.05 -0.24
N LYS A 217 16.92 8.73 -1.39
CA LYS A 217 18.06 8.82 -2.31
C LYS A 217 19.24 9.55 -1.66
N GLU A 218 18.99 10.72 -1.05
CA GLU A 218 20.04 11.48 -0.36
C GLU A 218 20.70 10.66 0.75
N ALA A 219 19.93 9.87 1.51
CA ALA A 219 20.48 8.97 2.52
C ALA A 219 21.35 7.85 1.93
N VAL A 220 20.98 7.26 0.80
CA VAL A 220 21.77 6.20 0.12
C VAL A 220 23.06 6.77 -0.46
N ASP A 221 22.99 7.94 -1.09
CA ASP A 221 24.13 8.62 -1.71
C ASP A 221 25.22 9.02 -0.69
N LEU A 222 24.92 8.99 0.63
CA LEU A 222 25.92 9.19 1.69
C LEU A 222 27.02 8.11 1.70
N ALA A 223 26.78 6.93 1.14
CA ALA A 223 27.77 5.86 1.05
C ALA A 223 28.84 6.12 -0.02
N ASP A 224 28.60 7.06 -0.93
CA ASP A 224 29.46 7.30 -2.08
C ASP A 224 30.76 8.03 -1.70
N GLY A 225 31.88 7.47 -2.15
CA GLY A 225 33.20 8.09 -1.97
C GLY A 225 33.70 8.13 -0.52
N VAL A 226 33.11 7.32 0.37
CA VAL A 226 33.51 7.25 1.78
C VAL A 226 34.80 6.45 1.96
N ASP A 227 35.71 6.99 2.77
CA ASP A 227 36.94 6.30 3.16
C ASP A 227 36.63 4.97 3.88
N LYS A 228 37.37 3.91 3.55
CA LYS A 228 37.22 2.56 4.12
C LYS A 228 37.12 2.52 5.66
N ASP A 229 37.84 3.41 6.36
CA ASP A 229 37.89 3.45 7.82
C ASP A 229 36.62 4.11 8.41
N LEU A 230 35.83 4.81 7.60
CA LEU A 230 34.56 5.46 7.98
C LEU A 230 33.32 4.70 7.48
N GLN A 231 33.47 3.72 6.59
CA GLN A 231 32.34 2.99 5.98
C GLN A 231 31.38 2.39 7.00
N VAL A 232 31.89 1.76 8.07
CA VAL A 232 31.06 1.14 9.12
C VAL A 232 30.25 2.20 9.88
N TRP A 233 30.85 3.37 10.13
CA TRP A 233 30.16 4.46 10.80
C TRP A 233 29.10 5.08 9.91
N ILE A 234 29.41 5.40 8.65
CA ILE A 234 28.42 5.91 7.68
C ILE A 234 27.26 4.92 7.50
N ALA A 235 27.54 3.63 7.34
CA ALA A 235 26.49 2.62 7.21
C ALA A 235 25.55 2.60 8.43
N ALA A 236 26.07 2.84 9.63
CA ALA A 236 25.24 2.96 10.84
C ALA A 236 24.38 4.23 10.85
N GLU A 237 24.88 5.35 10.35
CA GLU A 237 24.10 6.60 10.24
C GLU A 237 23.03 6.51 9.14
N ILE A 238 23.36 5.93 7.97
CA ILE A 238 22.38 5.65 6.90
C ILE A 238 21.24 4.79 7.44
N LYS A 239 21.57 3.72 8.19
CA LYS A 239 20.56 2.83 8.77
C LYS A 239 19.59 3.57 9.71
N LYS A 240 20.05 4.55 10.50
CA LYS A 240 19.15 5.36 11.34
C LYS A 240 18.17 6.19 10.51
N LEU A 241 18.64 6.76 9.40
CA LEU A 241 17.79 7.51 8.45
C LEU A 241 16.77 6.58 7.78
N GLU A 242 17.19 5.39 7.33
CA GLU A 242 16.30 4.38 6.76
C GLU A 242 15.23 3.91 7.76
N GLU A 243 15.60 3.72 9.03
CA GLU A 243 14.66 3.33 10.09
C GLU A 243 13.58 4.39 10.31
N LYS A 244 13.92 5.69 10.30
CA LYS A 244 12.94 6.79 10.36
C LYS A 244 11.95 6.72 9.18
N MET A 245 12.44 6.48 7.98
CA MET A 245 11.61 6.43 6.75
C MET A 245 10.87 5.10 6.55
N SER A 246 11.20 4.05 7.31
CA SER A 246 10.73 2.68 7.07
C SER A 246 9.21 2.52 7.01
N ARG A 247 8.46 3.41 7.66
CA ARG A 247 6.99 3.39 7.71
C ARG A 247 6.31 4.34 6.74
N TYR A 248 7.04 5.25 6.09
CA TYR A 248 6.45 6.29 5.25
C TYR A 248 5.60 5.71 4.12
N ASP A 249 6.12 4.72 3.39
CA ASP A 249 5.38 4.11 2.28
C ASP A 249 4.10 3.41 2.73
N GLN A 250 4.13 2.71 3.87
CA GLN A 250 2.95 2.04 4.42
C GLN A 250 1.86 3.06 4.83
N ARG A 251 2.27 4.16 5.48
CA ARG A 251 1.40 5.27 5.90
C ARG A 251 0.76 5.95 4.69
N LEU A 252 1.56 6.32 3.70
CA LEU A 252 1.08 6.94 2.46
C LEU A 252 0.19 6.01 1.62
N THR A 253 0.46 4.70 1.64
CA THR A 253 -0.40 3.71 0.98
C THR A 253 -1.76 3.61 1.67
N ARG A 254 -1.79 3.67 3.00
CA ARG A 254 -3.05 3.73 3.75
C ARG A 254 -3.85 5.00 3.42
N SER A 255 -3.21 6.17 3.43
CA SER A 255 -3.86 7.45 3.07
C SER A 255 -4.39 7.45 1.63
N SER A 256 -3.61 6.93 0.68
CA SER A 256 -4.02 6.77 -0.72
C SER A 256 -5.27 5.89 -0.85
N ASN A 257 -5.31 4.76 -0.15
CA ASN A 257 -6.46 3.84 -0.15
C ASN A 257 -7.71 4.49 0.46
N LEU A 258 -7.56 5.31 1.50
CA LEU A 258 -8.69 6.07 2.07
C LEU A 258 -9.24 7.08 1.06
N ALA A 259 -8.37 7.85 0.40
CA ALA A 259 -8.79 8.79 -0.65
C ALA A 259 -9.49 8.08 -1.82
N SER A 260 -8.99 6.91 -2.25
CA SER A 260 -9.63 6.10 -3.29
C SER A 260 -11.04 5.67 -2.89
N ARG A 261 -11.21 5.09 -1.70
CA ARG A 261 -12.53 4.68 -1.20
C ARG A 261 -13.49 5.86 -1.06
N PHE A 262 -12.96 6.99 -0.61
CA PHE A 262 -13.74 8.22 -0.46
C PHE A 262 -14.26 8.74 -1.82
N ARG A 263 -13.47 8.62 -2.90
CA ARG A 263 -13.95 8.90 -4.26
C ARG A 263 -15.03 7.92 -4.72
N ASP A 264 -14.88 6.64 -4.41
CA ASP A 264 -15.87 5.63 -4.79
C ASP A 264 -17.21 5.89 -4.08
N GLU A 265 -17.17 6.24 -2.78
CA GLU A 265 -18.35 6.67 -2.02
C GLU A 265 -18.96 7.96 -2.58
N ALA A 266 -18.13 8.92 -3.00
CA ALA A 266 -18.60 10.17 -3.61
C ALA A 266 -19.40 9.92 -4.90
N LYS A 267 -18.96 8.99 -5.74
CA LYS A 267 -19.68 8.61 -6.99
C LYS A 267 -21.03 7.97 -6.71
N ILE A 268 -21.11 7.11 -5.70
CA ILE A 268 -22.40 6.52 -5.28
C ILE A 268 -23.33 7.64 -4.81
N LYS A 269 -22.81 8.55 -3.99
CA LYS A 269 -23.57 9.68 -3.46
C LYS A 269 -24.01 10.65 -4.55
N GLU A 270 -23.18 10.89 -5.55
CA GLU A 270 -23.53 11.70 -6.74
C GLU A 270 -24.75 11.10 -7.47
N GLY A 271 -24.77 9.77 -7.64
CA GLY A 271 -25.93 9.06 -8.20
C GLY A 271 -27.20 9.22 -7.36
N ASP A 272 -27.09 9.09 -6.03
CA ASP A 272 -28.21 9.27 -5.10
C ASP A 272 -28.73 10.72 -5.10
N GLU A 273 -27.82 11.70 -5.12
CA GLU A 273 -28.15 13.13 -5.21
C GLU A 273 -28.85 13.45 -6.53
N LEU A 274 -28.34 12.93 -7.65
CA LEU A 274 -28.96 13.10 -8.97
C LEU A 274 -30.35 12.47 -9.04
N TYR A 275 -30.52 11.26 -8.50
CA TYR A 275 -31.82 10.60 -8.41
C TYR A 275 -32.83 11.41 -7.58
N ALA A 276 -32.40 11.98 -6.45
CA ALA A 276 -33.25 12.81 -5.61
C ALA A 276 -33.70 14.08 -6.34
N LEU A 277 -32.81 14.70 -7.13
CA LEU A 277 -33.13 15.84 -7.99
C LEU A 277 -34.13 15.47 -9.09
N GLU A 278 -33.88 14.36 -9.81
CA GLU A 278 -34.75 13.84 -10.87
C GLU A 278 -36.16 13.57 -10.33
N LYS A 279 -36.25 12.90 -9.18
CA LYS A 279 -37.51 12.63 -8.50
C LYS A 279 -38.24 13.92 -8.13
N ARG A 280 -37.56 14.91 -7.53
CA ARG A 280 -38.17 16.19 -7.15
C ARG A 280 -38.72 16.95 -8.36
N ALA A 281 -37.98 16.94 -9.48
CA ALA A 281 -38.43 17.53 -10.73
C ALA A 281 -39.71 16.84 -11.25
N ILE A 282 -39.71 15.51 -11.32
CA ILE A 282 -40.86 14.72 -11.77
C ILE A 282 -42.07 14.91 -10.84
N ASP A 283 -41.88 14.92 -9.53
CA ASP A 283 -42.96 15.10 -8.55
C ASP A 283 -43.59 16.51 -8.68
N THR A 284 -42.78 17.52 -8.98
CA THR A 284 -43.26 18.88 -9.27
C THR A 284 -44.09 18.92 -10.56
N ILE A 285 -43.63 18.26 -11.63
CA ILE A 285 -44.36 18.12 -12.90
C ILE A 285 -45.69 17.39 -12.67
N LYS A 286 -45.68 16.28 -11.92
CA LYS A 286 -46.89 15.51 -11.57
C LYS A 286 -47.86 16.33 -10.72
N ASN A 287 -47.37 17.17 -9.82
CA ASN A 287 -48.20 18.09 -9.05
C ASN A 287 -48.90 19.12 -9.95
N HIS A 288 -48.15 19.74 -10.86
CA HIS A 288 -48.71 20.68 -11.83
C HIS A 288 -49.81 20.05 -12.69
N LYS A 289 -49.53 18.86 -13.24
CA LYS A 289 -50.50 18.06 -13.98
C LYS A 289 -51.78 17.83 -13.17
N ARG A 290 -51.65 17.42 -11.91
CA ARG A 290 -52.78 17.12 -11.01
C ARG A 290 -53.61 18.36 -10.70
N VAL A 291 -52.98 19.46 -10.32
CA VAL A 291 -53.67 20.71 -9.94
C VAL A 291 -54.44 21.28 -11.13
N ASN A 292 -53.84 21.23 -12.32
CA ASN A 292 -54.45 21.72 -13.55
C ASN A 292 -55.30 20.68 -14.29
N LYS A 293 -55.44 19.46 -13.74
CA LYS A 293 -56.21 18.34 -14.30
C LYS A 293 -55.85 18.03 -15.76
N LEU A 294 -54.56 18.13 -16.08
CA LEU A 294 -54.05 17.89 -17.43
C LEU A 294 -53.93 16.38 -17.69
N SER A 295 -54.19 15.96 -18.93
CA SER A 295 -53.78 14.65 -19.41
C SER A 295 -52.24 14.57 -19.54
N ASN A 296 -51.68 13.38 -19.81
CA ASN A 296 -50.24 13.27 -20.05
C ASN A 296 -49.83 14.06 -21.30
N GLU A 297 -50.67 14.04 -22.34
CA GLU A 297 -50.46 14.72 -23.60
C GLU A 297 -50.56 16.24 -23.44
N ASP A 298 -51.53 16.73 -22.66
CA ASP A 298 -51.68 18.16 -22.38
C ASP A 298 -50.54 18.67 -21.49
N MET A 299 -50.06 17.85 -20.55
CA MET A 299 -48.89 18.19 -19.72
C MET A 299 -47.63 18.35 -20.57
N PHE A 300 -47.43 17.48 -21.56
CA PHE A 300 -46.33 17.62 -22.52
C PHE A 300 -46.46 18.91 -23.33
N ALA A 301 -47.66 19.16 -23.90
CA ALA A 301 -47.93 20.34 -24.71
C ALA A 301 -47.85 21.67 -23.93
N ASP A 302 -48.03 21.63 -22.61
CA ASP A 302 -47.82 22.78 -21.74
C ASP A 302 -46.32 23.15 -21.67
N ILE A 303 -45.42 22.16 -21.59
CA ILE A 303 -43.96 22.40 -21.54
C ILE A 303 -43.38 22.70 -22.93
N ASP A 304 -43.80 21.95 -23.97
CA ASP A 304 -43.39 22.13 -25.38
C ASP A 304 -44.05 23.40 -25.98
N THR A 305 -43.49 24.56 -25.63
CA THR A 305 -44.01 25.88 -26.02
C THR A 305 -43.79 26.17 -27.50
N ASN A 306 -42.74 25.61 -28.10
CA ASN A 306 -42.39 25.81 -29.50
C ASN A 306 -43.12 24.84 -30.45
N LYS A 307 -43.73 23.77 -29.91
CA LYS A 307 -44.53 22.74 -30.59
C LYS A 307 -43.74 21.91 -31.60
N ASP A 308 -42.46 21.67 -31.32
CA ASP A 308 -41.60 20.84 -32.17
C ASP A 308 -41.69 19.34 -31.84
N GLY A 309 -42.48 18.97 -30.82
CA GLY A 309 -42.74 17.59 -30.43
C GLY A 309 -41.72 16.99 -29.46
N LYS A 310 -40.85 17.83 -28.88
CA LYS A 310 -39.85 17.46 -27.87
C LYS A 310 -39.66 18.61 -26.88
N ILE A 311 -39.08 18.33 -25.72
CA ILE A 311 -38.84 19.33 -24.67
C ILE A 311 -37.34 19.57 -24.58
N ASP A 312 -36.90 20.79 -24.88
CA ASP A 312 -35.49 21.18 -24.70
C ASP A 312 -35.21 21.70 -23.27
N GLU A 313 -33.93 21.91 -22.94
CA GLU A 313 -33.50 22.39 -21.62
C GLU A 313 -34.15 23.74 -21.27
N SER A 314 -34.31 24.64 -22.25
CA SER A 314 -34.83 25.98 -22.03
C SER A 314 -36.32 25.94 -21.71
N GLU A 315 -37.09 25.13 -22.43
CA GLU A 315 -38.50 24.88 -22.18
C GLU A 315 -38.73 24.21 -20.82
N PHE A 316 -37.89 23.22 -20.48
CA PHE A 316 -37.91 22.56 -19.18
C PHE A 316 -37.68 23.57 -18.05
N ILE A 317 -36.61 24.37 -18.09
CA ILE A 317 -36.33 25.38 -17.06
C ILE A 317 -37.42 26.46 -17.02
N ALA A 318 -37.93 26.91 -18.18
CA ALA A 318 -38.99 27.91 -18.26
C ALA A 318 -40.29 27.41 -17.62
N PHE A 319 -40.62 26.12 -17.77
CA PHE A 319 -41.76 25.51 -17.10
C PHE A 319 -41.66 25.61 -15.57
N PHE A 320 -40.49 25.29 -14.99
CA PHE A 320 -40.31 25.36 -13.52
C PHE A 320 -40.43 26.77 -12.94
N LYS A 321 -40.28 27.81 -13.76
CA LYS A 321 -40.53 29.21 -13.35
C LYS A 321 -42.02 29.55 -13.21
N ARG A 322 -42.90 28.82 -13.90
CA ARG A 322 -44.36 29.08 -13.94
C ARG A 322 -45.22 27.95 -13.37
N CYS A 323 -44.64 26.80 -13.04
CA CYS A 323 -45.41 25.65 -12.59
C CYS A 323 -45.96 25.84 -11.17
N GLU A 324 -47.17 25.33 -10.93
CA GLU A 324 -47.69 25.04 -9.59
C GLU A 324 -46.69 24.21 -8.75
N LYS A 325 -46.03 24.90 -7.82
CA LYS A 325 -45.03 24.31 -6.92
C LYS A 325 -45.66 23.26 -6.02
N MET A 326 -44.86 22.30 -5.56
CA MET A 326 -45.34 21.30 -4.61
C MET A 326 -45.92 22.00 -3.36
N PRO A 327 -47.09 21.54 -2.85
CA PRO A 327 -47.63 22.08 -1.62
C PRO A 327 -46.62 21.86 -0.49
N LYS A 328 -46.43 22.89 0.36
CA LYS A 328 -45.61 22.76 1.57
C LYS A 328 -46.17 21.58 2.36
N ALA A 329 -45.34 20.57 2.63
CA ALA A 329 -45.81 19.39 3.34
C ALA A 329 -46.27 19.82 4.75
N ASP A 330 -47.54 19.63 5.09
CA ASP A 330 -48.04 19.63 6.47
C ASP A 330 -47.52 18.38 7.20
N LYS A 331 -46.20 18.21 7.26
CA LYS A 331 -45.58 17.22 8.14
C LYS A 331 -45.57 17.81 9.54
N LYS A 332 -46.58 17.46 10.33
CA LYS A 332 -46.39 17.36 11.78
C LYS A 332 -45.43 16.19 12.00
N GLU A 333 -44.14 16.47 12.10
CA GLU A 333 -43.18 15.53 12.68
C GLU A 333 -43.40 15.49 14.20
N GLU A 334 -43.31 14.30 14.78
CA GLU A 334 -43.45 14.03 16.21
C GLU A 334 -42.30 14.61 17.07
N ASP A 335 -41.41 15.41 16.49
CA ASP A 335 -40.17 15.84 17.15
C ASP A 335 -39.81 17.30 16.82
N GLY A 336 -40.72 18.24 17.15
CA GLY A 336 -40.40 19.62 17.55
C GLY A 336 -39.62 20.56 16.62
N ASN A 337 -39.13 20.12 15.46
CA ASN A 337 -38.43 20.96 14.49
C ASN A 337 -39.39 21.33 13.36
N ALA A 338 -39.53 22.63 13.11
CA ALA A 338 -40.24 23.12 11.94
C ALA A 338 -39.59 22.54 10.69
N ALA A 339 -40.40 21.98 9.77
CA ALA A 339 -39.93 21.62 8.44
C ALA A 339 -39.40 22.90 7.77
N GLU A 340 -38.08 22.99 7.62
CA GLU A 340 -37.44 24.04 6.83
C GLU A 340 -38.01 24.00 5.40
N ASP A 341 -38.26 25.18 4.83
CA ASP A 341 -38.74 25.31 3.45
C ASP A 341 -37.85 24.47 2.52
N GLU A 342 -38.42 23.49 1.79
CA GLU A 342 -37.65 22.81 0.73
C GLU A 342 -37.19 23.89 -0.26
N PRO A 343 -35.87 24.06 -0.44
CA PRO A 343 -35.35 25.13 -1.29
C PRO A 343 -35.84 24.90 -2.73
N GLU A 344 -36.22 26.01 -3.39
CA GLU A 344 -36.55 25.98 -4.82
C GLU A 344 -35.39 25.35 -5.59
N MET A 345 -35.70 24.44 -6.52
CA MET A 345 -34.68 23.86 -7.38
C MET A 345 -33.96 24.97 -8.12
N SER A 346 -32.64 25.06 -7.96
CA SER A 346 -31.84 26.04 -8.67
C SER A 346 -31.86 25.74 -10.17
N GLU A 347 -31.56 26.73 -11.02
CA GLU A 347 -31.44 26.48 -12.46
C GLU A 347 -30.37 25.41 -12.76
N GLU A 348 -29.29 25.34 -11.96
CA GLU A 348 -28.26 24.31 -12.12
C GLU A 348 -28.77 22.90 -11.78
N ASP A 349 -29.60 22.77 -10.74
CA ASP A 349 -30.23 21.50 -10.39
C ASP A 349 -31.22 21.03 -11.46
N LEU A 350 -31.96 21.97 -12.06
CA LEU A 350 -32.87 21.70 -13.17
C LEU A 350 -32.12 21.24 -14.42
N ARG A 351 -30.95 21.84 -14.70
CA ARG A 351 -30.06 21.37 -15.78
C ARG A 351 -29.60 19.94 -15.54
N LYS A 352 -29.12 19.63 -14.34
CA LYS A 352 -28.69 18.26 -13.97
C LYS A 352 -29.83 17.26 -14.10
N ALA A 353 -31.02 17.63 -13.63
CA ALA A 353 -32.21 16.79 -13.75
C ALA A 353 -32.60 16.57 -15.22
N PHE A 354 -32.58 17.62 -16.05
CA PHE A 354 -32.85 17.52 -17.48
C PHE A 354 -31.86 16.59 -18.18
N THR A 355 -30.55 16.78 -17.97
CA THR A 355 -29.51 15.91 -18.54
C THR A 355 -29.69 14.45 -18.10
N SER A 356 -30.11 14.18 -16.86
CA SER A 356 -30.39 12.82 -16.38
C SER A 356 -31.64 12.20 -17.02
N LEU A 357 -32.63 13.02 -17.40
CA LEU A 357 -33.87 12.62 -18.06
C LEU A 357 -33.71 12.44 -19.57
N ASP A 358 -32.78 13.16 -20.19
CA ASP A 358 -32.36 12.97 -21.58
C ASP A 358 -31.42 11.77 -21.72
N GLU A 359 -31.97 10.58 -21.47
CA GLU A 359 -31.21 9.31 -21.43
C GLU A 359 -30.52 8.94 -22.75
N ASP A 360 -30.95 9.53 -23.88
CA ASP A 360 -30.38 9.27 -25.20
C ASP A 360 -29.42 10.40 -25.65
N SER A 361 -29.20 11.43 -24.82
CA SER A 361 -28.31 12.57 -25.11
C SER A 361 -28.65 13.26 -26.44
N GLU A 362 -29.94 13.49 -26.68
CA GLU A 362 -30.46 14.14 -27.90
C GLU A 362 -30.63 15.66 -27.71
N ASP A 363 -30.19 16.20 -26.57
CA ASP A 363 -30.40 17.58 -26.10
C ASP A 363 -31.90 17.96 -25.98
N ALA A 364 -32.79 16.96 -26.01
CA ALA A 364 -34.24 17.12 -25.96
C ALA A 364 -34.95 15.82 -25.54
N ILE A 365 -36.02 15.95 -24.76
CA ILE A 365 -36.84 14.83 -24.31
C ILE A 365 -38.04 14.66 -25.24
N ALA A 366 -38.07 13.57 -26.01
CA ALA A 366 -39.20 13.24 -26.89
C ALA A 366 -40.50 12.99 -26.11
N LYS A 367 -41.65 13.32 -26.72
CA LYS A 367 -42.99 13.17 -26.13
C LYS A 367 -43.23 11.82 -25.46
N GLU A 368 -42.94 10.72 -26.14
CA GLU A 368 -43.19 9.37 -25.61
C GLU A 368 -42.38 9.10 -24.33
N LYS A 369 -41.12 9.54 -24.30
CA LYS A 369 -40.23 9.40 -23.14
C LYS A 369 -40.74 10.23 -21.96
N PHE A 370 -41.07 11.50 -22.21
CA PHE A 370 -41.61 12.39 -21.19
C PHE A 370 -42.88 11.82 -20.57
N VAL A 371 -43.84 11.41 -21.40
CA VAL A 371 -45.10 10.80 -20.96
C VAL A 371 -44.83 9.58 -20.08
N ASN A 372 -43.92 8.69 -20.49
CA ASN A 372 -43.58 7.51 -19.72
C ASN A 372 -43.04 7.83 -18.32
N VAL A 373 -42.22 8.87 -18.18
CA VAL A 373 -41.64 9.29 -16.89
C VAL A 373 -42.69 9.90 -15.95
N ILE A 374 -43.66 10.65 -16.50
CA ILE A 374 -44.69 11.32 -15.68
C ILE A 374 -45.90 10.43 -15.34
N ARG A 375 -45.95 9.19 -15.86
CA ARG A 375 -46.98 8.21 -15.48
C ARG A 375 -46.94 7.97 -13.97
N VAL A 376 -48.13 7.82 -13.40
CA VAL A 376 -48.31 7.58 -11.98
C VAL A 376 -48.82 6.16 -11.83
N PHE A 377 -48.01 5.31 -11.20
CA PHE A 377 -48.39 3.95 -10.88
C PHE A 377 -48.74 3.85 -9.40
N MET A 378 -49.70 2.99 -9.07
CA MET A 378 -50.01 2.58 -7.70
C MET A 378 -50.06 1.05 -7.65
N LYS A 379 -49.74 0.50 -6.48
CA LYS A 379 -49.85 -0.93 -6.20
C LYS A 379 -51.09 -1.21 -5.36
N VAL A 380 -51.75 -2.32 -5.65
CA VAL A 380 -52.86 -2.83 -4.84
C VAL A 380 -52.30 -3.38 -3.53
N SER A 381 -52.59 -2.72 -2.41
CA SER A 381 -52.12 -3.08 -1.07
C SER A 381 -53.07 -4.02 -0.33
N LYS A 382 -54.33 -4.06 -0.77
CA LYS A 382 -55.36 -5.00 -0.34
C LYS A 382 -56.32 -5.26 -1.48
N ASP A 383 -56.85 -6.48 -1.53
CA ASP A 383 -57.87 -6.87 -2.51
C ASP A 383 -58.96 -5.81 -2.63
N THR A 384 -59.19 -5.36 -3.85
CA THR A 384 -60.17 -4.31 -4.16
C THR A 384 -60.92 -4.64 -5.44
N VAL A 385 -61.85 -3.77 -5.84
CA VAL A 385 -62.63 -3.94 -7.06
C VAL A 385 -62.52 -2.70 -7.94
N ILE A 386 -62.49 -2.93 -9.24
CA ILE A 386 -62.57 -1.87 -10.25
C ILE A 386 -64.00 -1.81 -10.80
N THR A 387 -64.56 -0.60 -10.90
CA THR A 387 -65.95 -0.39 -11.34
C THR A 387 -66.05 0.53 -12.56
N THR A 388 -67.15 0.45 -13.31
CA THR A 388 -67.36 1.24 -14.54
C THR A 388 -67.41 2.76 -14.33
N GLY A 389 -67.79 3.24 -13.15
CA GLY A 389 -67.97 4.66 -12.85
C GLY A 389 -67.57 5.02 -11.41
N ILE A 390 -67.57 6.33 -11.12
CA ILE A 390 -67.15 6.88 -9.83
C ILE A 390 -68.11 6.55 -8.69
N SER A 391 -69.42 6.43 -8.93
CA SER A 391 -70.39 6.04 -7.90
C SER A 391 -70.26 4.55 -7.58
N ILE A 392 -70.05 4.20 -6.30
CA ILE A 392 -69.98 2.78 -5.90
C ILE A 392 -71.35 2.09 -6.03
N LYS A 393 -72.45 2.83 -5.81
CA LYS A 393 -73.81 2.27 -5.82
C LYS A 393 -74.37 2.06 -7.23
N GLU A 394 -74.02 2.95 -8.15
CA GLU A 394 -74.60 2.98 -9.50
C GLU A 394 -73.73 2.26 -10.55
N SER A 395 -72.48 1.97 -10.20
CA SER A 395 -71.51 1.35 -11.12
C SER A 395 -71.51 -0.16 -11.04
N LYS A 396 -71.18 -0.80 -12.16
CA LYS A 396 -70.99 -2.25 -12.23
C LYS A 396 -69.55 -2.58 -11.85
N THR A 397 -69.36 -3.66 -11.07
CA THR A 397 -68.05 -4.27 -10.85
C THR A 397 -67.56 -4.90 -12.14
N LEU A 398 -66.36 -4.51 -12.58
CA LEU A 398 -65.70 -5.09 -13.76
C LEU A 398 -64.91 -6.35 -13.36
N ARG A 399 -64.03 -6.23 -12.35
CA ARG A 399 -63.26 -7.34 -11.78
C ARG A 399 -62.76 -7.03 -10.37
N ARG A 400 -62.25 -8.07 -9.70
CA ARG A 400 -61.45 -7.97 -8.48
C ARG A 400 -59.98 -7.77 -8.85
N LEU A 401 -59.27 -6.97 -8.08
CA LEU A 401 -57.83 -6.76 -8.17
C LEU A 401 -57.17 -7.42 -6.98
N ASP A 402 -56.15 -8.21 -7.23
CA ASP A 402 -55.43 -8.97 -6.22
C ASP A 402 -54.28 -8.13 -5.63
N LEU A 403 -53.88 -8.47 -4.40
CA LEU A 403 -52.69 -7.91 -3.76
C LEU A 403 -51.48 -7.95 -4.71
N GLY A 404 -50.81 -6.80 -4.85
CA GLY A 404 -49.60 -6.65 -5.68
C GLY A 404 -49.87 -6.34 -7.16
N GLU A 405 -51.12 -6.32 -7.62
CA GLU A 405 -51.43 -5.83 -8.98
C GLU A 405 -51.08 -4.33 -9.09
N VAL A 406 -50.58 -3.93 -10.27
CA VAL A 406 -50.18 -2.54 -10.55
C VAL A 406 -51.22 -1.88 -11.44
N VAL A 407 -51.56 -0.64 -11.09
CA VAL A 407 -52.50 0.20 -11.84
C VAL A 407 -51.84 1.52 -12.21
N GLU A 408 -52.10 2.00 -13.41
CA GLU A 408 -51.74 3.35 -13.86
C GLU A 408 -52.89 4.30 -13.56
N ILE A 409 -52.61 5.41 -12.88
CA ILE A 409 -53.60 6.44 -12.56
C ILE A 409 -53.79 7.37 -13.76
N LEU A 410 -55.02 7.40 -14.27
CA LEU A 410 -55.45 8.25 -15.37
C LEU A 410 -56.08 9.56 -14.87
N GLU A 411 -56.86 9.48 -13.79
CA GLU A 411 -57.59 10.61 -13.21
C GLU A 411 -57.77 10.45 -11.69
N GLY A 412 -57.84 11.56 -10.97
CA GLY A 412 -58.07 11.60 -9.52
C GLY A 412 -56.79 11.88 -8.71
N PRO A 413 -56.86 11.90 -7.37
CA PRO A 413 -58.00 11.45 -6.54
C PRO A 413 -59.21 12.38 -6.62
N THR A 414 -60.39 11.79 -6.78
CA THR A 414 -61.69 12.48 -6.81
C THR A 414 -62.56 11.95 -5.68
N LYS A 415 -63.20 12.85 -4.94
CA LYS A 415 -64.10 12.50 -3.84
C LYS A 415 -65.42 11.94 -4.39
N GLU A 416 -65.87 10.83 -3.83
CA GLU A 416 -67.20 10.25 -4.03
C GLU A 416 -68.05 10.58 -2.81
N ASP A 417 -69.10 11.38 -3.00
CA ASP A 417 -69.86 11.98 -1.89
C ASP A 417 -70.85 11.01 -1.22
N THR A 418 -71.22 9.90 -1.87
CA THR A 418 -72.24 8.98 -1.35
C THR A 418 -71.73 8.14 -0.19
N VAL A 419 -70.46 7.75 -0.22
CA VAL A 419 -69.79 6.96 0.83
C VAL A 419 -68.57 7.64 1.43
N ASP A 420 -68.30 8.89 1.02
CA ASP A 420 -67.22 9.73 1.54
C ASP A 420 -65.84 9.06 1.41
N VAL A 421 -65.52 8.58 0.20
CA VAL A 421 -64.23 7.95 -0.11
C VAL A 421 -63.55 8.62 -1.30
N LEU A 422 -62.21 8.54 -1.35
CA LEU A 422 -61.44 8.97 -2.51
C LEU A 422 -61.34 7.84 -3.53
N ARG A 423 -61.64 8.15 -4.78
CA ARG A 423 -61.53 7.21 -5.90
C ARG A 423 -60.61 7.77 -6.97
N VAL A 424 -59.96 6.87 -7.69
CA VAL A 424 -59.11 7.17 -8.83
C VAL A 424 -59.61 6.40 -10.03
N LYS A 425 -59.55 7.02 -11.21
CA LYS A 425 -59.71 6.32 -12.48
C LYS A 425 -58.35 5.77 -12.87
N ALA A 426 -58.26 4.48 -13.10
CA ALA A 426 -57.00 3.82 -13.36
C ALA A 426 -57.13 2.75 -14.45
N LYS A 427 -56.01 2.45 -15.12
CA LYS A 427 -55.85 1.32 -16.03
C LYS A 427 -55.07 0.21 -15.34
N VAL A 428 -55.59 -1.00 -15.34
CA VAL A 428 -54.91 -2.17 -14.76
C VAL A 428 -53.81 -2.64 -15.71
N MET A 429 -52.57 -2.74 -15.23
CA MET A 429 -51.42 -3.05 -16.10
C MET A 429 -51.33 -4.52 -16.55
N LYS A 430 -52.16 -5.39 -15.97
CA LYS A 430 -52.21 -6.83 -16.26
C LYS A 430 -53.11 -7.17 -17.45
N ASP A 431 -54.20 -6.43 -17.63
CA ASP A 431 -55.24 -6.74 -18.62
C ASP A 431 -55.85 -5.50 -19.31
N ASP A 432 -55.26 -4.33 -19.10
CA ASP A 432 -55.66 -3.05 -19.70
C ASP A 432 -57.10 -2.61 -19.38
N ILE A 433 -57.74 -3.19 -18.35
CA ILE A 433 -59.08 -2.77 -17.94
C ILE A 433 -59.01 -1.39 -17.28
N GLU A 434 -59.82 -0.47 -17.80
CA GLU A 434 -59.99 0.87 -17.22
C GLU A 434 -61.26 0.97 -16.37
N GLY A 435 -61.17 1.69 -15.26
CA GLY A 435 -62.30 1.96 -14.39
C GLY A 435 -61.91 2.69 -13.11
N TRP A 436 -62.83 2.73 -12.16
CA TRP A 436 -62.68 3.44 -10.90
C TRP A 436 -62.35 2.50 -9.75
N ILE A 437 -61.33 2.86 -8.97
CA ILE A 437 -60.85 2.10 -7.81
C ILE A 437 -60.88 3.02 -6.59
N THR A 438 -61.27 2.48 -5.44
CA THR A 438 -61.22 3.20 -4.16
C THR A 438 -59.78 3.24 -3.67
N LEU A 439 -59.24 4.43 -3.38
CA LEU A 439 -57.86 4.61 -2.91
C LEU A 439 -57.74 4.24 -1.43
N ALA A 440 -58.63 4.79 -0.61
CA ALA A 440 -58.78 4.46 0.80
C ALA A 440 -60.27 4.41 1.19
N GLY A 441 -60.65 3.41 1.98
CA GLY A 441 -61.99 3.28 2.55
C GLY A 441 -62.24 4.25 3.70
N ASN A 442 -63.52 4.48 3.99
CA ASN A 442 -63.98 5.39 5.05
C ASN A 442 -63.52 5.01 6.48
N GLN A 443 -63.09 3.76 6.71
CA GLN A 443 -62.52 3.27 7.96
C GLN A 443 -60.98 3.30 7.97
N GLY A 444 -60.35 4.04 7.05
CA GLY A 444 -58.89 4.19 6.97
C GLY A 444 -58.15 3.00 6.34
N THR A 445 -58.87 2.03 5.76
CA THR A 445 -58.23 0.94 5.02
C THR A 445 -57.73 1.45 3.68
N VAL A 446 -56.41 1.46 3.47
CA VAL A 446 -55.77 1.77 2.19
C VAL A 446 -55.85 0.55 1.28
N PHE A 447 -56.28 0.75 0.03
CA PHE A 447 -56.35 -0.30 -1.01
C PHE A 447 -55.34 -0.09 -2.13
N LEU A 448 -54.96 1.18 -2.38
CA LEU A 448 -53.92 1.55 -3.31
C LEU A 448 -52.84 2.32 -2.56
N GLU A 449 -51.60 1.90 -2.74
CA GLU A 449 -50.41 2.56 -2.19
C GLU A 449 -49.49 3.03 -3.32
N ASP A 450 -48.80 4.15 -3.09
CA ASP A 450 -47.82 4.67 -4.06
C ASP A 450 -46.74 3.62 -4.30
N GLY A 451 -46.51 3.25 -5.56
CA GLY A 451 -45.65 2.11 -5.89
C GLY A 451 -45.90 1.60 -7.30
N GLY A 452 -45.36 0.44 -7.65
CA GLY A 452 -45.60 -0.15 -8.97
C GLY A 452 -44.63 0.26 -10.09
N HIS A 453 -43.86 1.33 -9.89
CA HIS A 453 -42.85 1.80 -10.86
C HIS A 453 -41.42 1.32 -10.55
N LEU A 454 -41.18 0.75 -9.36
CA LEU A 454 -39.91 0.16 -8.97
C LEU A 454 -40.03 -1.37 -8.92
N PHE A 455 -39.01 -2.04 -9.47
CA PHE A 455 -38.90 -3.49 -9.48
C PHE A 455 -37.57 -3.91 -8.85
N LYS A 456 -37.62 -4.94 -8.02
CA LYS A 456 -36.45 -5.59 -7.46
C LYS A 456 -36.10 -6.82 -8.31
N VAL A 457 -34.82 -6.95 -8.64
CA VAL A 457 -34.28 -8.16 -9.26
C VAL A 457 -34.37 -9.30 -8.25
N VAL A 458 -35.15 -10.33 -8.54
CA VAL A 458 -35.27 -11.55 -7.72
C VAL A 458 -34.44 -12.71 -8.25
N LYS A 459 -33.99 -12.63 -9.51
CA LYS A 459 -33.04 -13.57 -10.12
C LYS A 459 -32.13 -12.85 -11.09
N ASP A 460 -30.86 -13.25 -11.08
CA ASP A 460 -29.85 -12.74 -12.00
C ASP A 460 -30.35 -12.70 -13.46
N THR A 461 -30.25 -11.53 -14.06
CA THR A 461 -30.70 -11.26 -15.43
C THR A 461 -29.73 -10.31 -16.13
N ILE A 462 -30.00 -9.99 -17.39
CA ILE A 462 -29.16 -9.08 -18.20
C ILE A 462 -29.95 -7.84 -18.60
N LEU A 463 -29.27 -6.71 -18.62
CA LEU A 463 -29.74 -5.46 -19.19
C LEU A 463 -29.18 -5.37 -20.61
N THR A 464 -30.04 -5.32 -21.63
CA THR A 464 -29.61 -5.18 -23.03
C THR A 464 -30.06 -3.85 -23.63
N GLU A 465 -29.35 -3.35 -24.62
CA GLU A 465 -29.68 -2.07 -25.27
C GLU A 465 -30.98 -2.15 -26.08
N SER A 466 -31.25 -3.30 -26.71
CA SER A 466 -32.40 -3.50 -27.60
C SER A 466 -33.52 -4.35 -26.98
N PHE A 467 -34.75 -4.09 -27.44
CA PHE A 467 -35.94 -4.86 -27.08
C PHE A 467 -35.90 -6.30 -27.58
N GLU A 468 -35.25 -6.57 -28.71
CA GLU A 468 -35.11 -7.92 -29.26
C GLU A 468 -33.85 -8.59 -28.72
N LEU A 469 -33.90 -9.90 -28.47
CA LEU A 469 -32.69 -10.69 -28.19
C LEU A 469 -32.21 -11.38 -29.47
N ASP A 470 -31.01 -11.03 -29.93
CA ASP A 470 -30.36 -11.73 -31.04
C ASP A 470 -30.19 -13.22 -30.68
N GLY A 471 -30.83 -14.09 -31.47
CA GLY A 471 -30.81 -15.55 -31.27
C GLY A 471 -32.05 -16.17 -30.62
N GLY A 472 -33.18 -15.45 -30.57
CA GLY A 472 -34.52 -16.03 -30.35
C GLY A 472 -34.74 -16.67 -28.97
N GLY A 473 -34.03 -16.21 -27.94
CA GLY A 473 -34.19 -16.72 -26.58
C GLY A 473 -33.65 -18.14 -26.34
N SER A 474 -32.85 -18.70 -27.25
CA SER A 474 -32.20 -20.00 -27.01
C SER A 474 -31.17 -19.89 -25.88
N LYS A 475 -31.03 -20.96 -25.07
CA LYS A 475 -30.11 -20.98 -23.92
C LYS A 475 -28.66 -20.60 -24.29
N ASP A 476 -28.20 -21.00 -25.49
CA ASP A 476 -26.85 -20.69 -25.97
C ASP A 476 -26.68 -19.24 -26.41
N ALA A 477 -27.70 -18.63 -27.02
CA ALA A 477 -27.68 -17.21 -27.38
C ALA A 477 -27.71 -16.31 -26.13
N THR A 478 -28.57 -16.62 -25.15
CA THR A 478 -28.64 -15.90 -23.87
C THR A 478 -27.35 -16.05 -23.07
N ARG A 479 -26.62 -17.17 -23.18
CA ARG A 479 -25.32 -17.35 -22.53
C ARG A 479 -24.24 -16.45 -23.13
N LYS A 480 -24.18 -16.28 -24.45
CA LYS A 480 -23.22 -15.38 -25.10
C LYS A 480 -23.46 -13.91 -24.73
N LEU A 481 -24.73 -13.49 -24.68
CA LEU A 481 -25.10 -12.15 -24.24
C LEU A 481 -24.73 -11.90 -22.77
N LYS A 482 -24.81 -12.89 -21.89
CA LYS A 482 -24.37 -12.75 -20.49
C LYS A 482 -22.90 -12.37 -20.33
N ASP A 483 -22.04 -12.72 -21.29
CA ASP A 483 -20.61 -12.42 -21.22
C ASP A 483 -20.27 -11.01 -21.75
N THR A 484 -21.16 -10.38 -22.52
CA THR A 484 -20.94 -9.08 -23.18
C THR A 484 -21.85 -7.96 -22.71
N THR A 485 -22.92 -8.27 -21.97
CA THR A 485 -23.93 -7.29 -21.53
C THR A 485 -23.96 -7.17 -20.03
N ARG A 486 -24.37 -6.01 -19.52
CA ARG A 486 -24.44 -5.76 -18.08
C ARG A 486 -25.37 -6.78 -17.41
N LYS A 487 -24.85 -7.45 -16.37
CA LYS A 487 -25.58 -8.41 -15.56
C LYS A 487 -26.16 -7.72 -14.33
N LEU A 488 -27.47 -7.81 -14.16
CA LEU A 488 -28.16 -7.36 -12.95
C LEU A 488 -28.25 -8.52 -11.95
N LYS A 489 -27.80 -8.28 -10.73
CA LYS A 489 -27.79 -9.25 -9.63
C LYS A 489 -29.06 -9.17 -8.80
N GLU A 490 -29.41 -10.28 -8.17
CA GLU A 490 -30.46 -10.32 -7.15
C GLU A 490 -30.28 -9.21 -6.11
N GLY A 491 -31.35 -8.46 -5.86
CA GLY A 491 -31.39 -7.32 -4.95
C GLY A 491 -31.24 -5.95 -5.60
N GLU A 492 -30.74 -5.85 -6.84
CA GLU A 492 -30.71 -4.57 -7.57
C GLU A 492 -32.13 -4.05 -7.83
N ILE A 493 -32.27 -2.72 -7.88
CA ILE A 493 -33.54 -2.03 -8.08
C ILE A 493 -33.52 -1.33 -9.42
N VAL A 494 -34.59 -1.47 -10.18
CA VAL A 494 -34.81 -0.80 -11.47
C VAL A 494 -36.10 -0.01 -11.46
N GLU A 495 -36.11 1.11 -12.17
CA GLU A 495 -37.27 1.96 -12.38
C GLU A 495 -37.81 1.79 -13.79
N VAL A 496 -39.12 1.58 -13.92
CA VAL A 496 -39.76 1.34 -15.22
C VAL A 496 -39.72 2.60 -16.09
N ARG A 497 -39.26 2.44 -17.34
CA ARG A 497 -39.39 3.43 -18.42
C ARG A 497 -40.43 3.01 -19.45
N GLU A 498 -40.44 1.73 -19.83
CA GLU A 498 -41.51 1.14 -20.64
C GLU A 498 -42.01 -0.13 -19.98
N TRP A 499 -43.32 -0.20 -19.79
CA TRP A 499 -43.95 -1.34 -19.13
C TRP A 499 -43.68 -2.66 -19.86
N ALA A 500 -43.66 -3.76 -19.09
CA ALA A 500 -43.35 -5.07 -19.62
C ALA A 500 -44.31 -5.47 -20.75
N ARG A 501 -43.76 -5.82 -21.90
CA ARG A 501 -44.50 -6.38 -23.05
C ARG A 501 -43.83 -7.65 -23.54
N LYS A 502 -44.61 -8.51 -24.19
CA LYS A 502 -44.12 -9.76 -24.74
C LYS A 502 -43.24 -9.50 -25.97
N GLU A 503 -42.05 -10.07 -25.98
CA GLU A 503 -41.19 -10.12 -27.16
C GLU A 503 -41.50 -11.39 -27.94
N GLU A 504 -42.05 -11.24 -29.15
CA GLU A 504 -42.70 -12.35 -29.85
C GLU A 504 -41.75 -13.45 -30.32
N LYS A 505 -40.45 -13.17 -30.56
CA LYS A 505 -39.50 -14.19 -31.04
C LYS A 505 -39.05 -15.09 -29.89
N SER A 506 -38.77 -14.52 -28.72
CA SER A 506 -38.32 -15.29 -27.54
C SER A 506 -39.44 -15.76 -26.62
N GLY A 507 -40.61 -15.12 -26.67
CA GLY A 507 -41.71 -15.32 -25.73
C GLY A 507 -41.46 -14.76 -24.33
N LEU A 508 -40.41 -13.95 -24.14
CA LEU A 508 -40.08 -13.33 -22.87
C LEU A 508 -40.90 -12.06 -22.64
N MET A 509 -41.27 -11.79 -21.38
CA MET A 509 -41.78 -10.47 -21.00
C MET A 509 -40.59 -9.54 -20.75
N ARG A 510 -40.50 -8.46 -21.51
CA ARG A 510 -39.39 -7.52 -21.45
C ARG A 510 -39.86 -6.11 -21.12
N MET A 511 -39.13 -5.45 -20.24
CA MET A 511 -39.43 -4.12 -19.70
C MET A 511 -38.23 -3.22 -19.95
N LYS A 512 -38.43 -1.98 -20.40
CA LYS A 512 -37.35 -0.98 -20.44
C LYS A 512 -37.27 -0.32 -19.07
N CYS A 513 -36.09 -0.22 -18.51
CA CYS A 513 -35.89 0.31 -17.17
C CYS A 513 -34.56 1.05 -17.04
N LYS A 514 -34.51 2.01 -16.10
CA LYS A 514 -33.29 2.65 -15.62
C LYS A 514 -32.86 1.96 -14.34
N VAL A 515 -31.59 1.55 -14.24
CA VAL A 515 -31.09 0.89 -13.04
C VAL A 515 -30.69 1.92 -12.00
N LYS A 516 -31.15 1.77 -10.77
CA LYS A 516 -30.97 2.78 -9.72
C LYS A 516 -29.51 2.92 -9.26
N SER A 517 -28.73 1.84 -9.31
CA SER A 517 -27.37 1.80 -8.74
C SER A 517 -26.31 2.55 -9.55
N ASP A 518 -26.49 2.68 -10.86
CA ASP A 518 -25.51 3.28 -11.77
C ASP A 518 -26.14 4.04 -12.95
N GLY A 519 -27.47 4.19 -12.96
CA GLY A 519 -28.20 4.99 -13.93
C GLY A 519 -28.34 4.42 -15.34
N MET A 520 -27.81 3.23 -15.66
CA MET A 520 -27.93 2.74 -17.05
C MET A 520 -29.37 2.37 -17.40
N THR A 521 -29.80 2.74 -18.60
CA THR A 521 -31.09 2.33 -19.17
C THR A 521 -30.92 1.16 -20.11
N GLY A 522 -31.90 0.26 -20.12
CA GLY A 522 -31.99 -0.82 -21.09
C GLY A 522 -33.20 -1.71 -20.89
N TRP A 523 -33.22 -2.82 -21.62
CA TRP A 523 -34.29 -3.81 -21.60
C TRP A 523 -33.91 -5.00 -20.73
N VAL A 524 -34.80 -5.35 -19.81
CA VAL A 524 -34.64 -6.48 -18.90
C VAL A 524 -35.78 -7.47 -19.03
N THR A 525 -35.51 -8.75 -18.78
CA THR A 525 -36.54 -9.78 -18.71
C THR A 525 -37.21 -9.74 -17.34
N THR A 526 -38.54 -9.55 -17.29
CA THR A 526 -39.32 -9.61 -16.06
C THR A 526 -39.86 -11.01 -15.80
N VAL A 527 -40.35 -11.68 -16.86
CA VAL A 527 -40.86 -13.05 -16.81
C VAL A 527 -40.29 -13.86 -17.99
N GLY A 528 -39.73 -15.03 -17.67
CA GLY A 528 -39.22 -15.97 -18.66
C GLY A 528 -40.32 -16.71 -19.41
N ASN A 529 -39.97 -17.37 -20.51
CA ASN A 529 -40.90 -18.14 -21.36
C ASN A 529 -41.57 -19.33 -20.64
N GLN A 530 -40.96 -19.82 -19.55
CA GLN A 530 -41.50 -20.85 -18.68
C GLN A 530 -42.23 -20.28 -17.44
N GLY A 531 -42.48 -18.97 -17.38
CA GLY A 531 -43.13 -18.31 -16.25
C GLY A 531 -42.19 -17.97 -15.09
N THR A 532 -40.88 -18.20 -15.23
CA THR A 532 -39.89 -17.82 -14.21
C THR A 532 -39.88 -16.32 -14.01
N LEU A 533 -40.19 -15.86 -12.80
CA LEU A 533 -40.09 -14.45 -12.42
C LEU A 533 -38.62 -14.06 -12.18
N TYR A 534 -38.19 -12.97 -12.80
CA TYR A 534 -36.87 -12.35 -12.63
C TYR A 534 -36.95 -10.99 -11.91
N MET A 535 -38.11 -10.36 -11.97
CA MET A 535 -38.39 -9.05 -11.39
C MET A 535 -39.66 -9.09 -10.56
N GLU A 536 -39.62 -8.55 -9.35
CA GLU A 536 -40.78 -8.41 -8.48
C GLU A 536 -41.03 -6.93 -8.21
N VAL A 537 -42.30 -6.52 -8.23
CA VAL A 537 -42.68 -5.13 -7.95
C VAL A 537 -42.44 -4.81 -6.47
N MET A 538 -41.85 -3.65 -6.18
CA MET A 538 -41.57 -3.21 -4.81
C MET A 538 -42.79 -2.63 -4.10
#